data_AF-A0A5N5LE94-F1
#
_entry.id   AF-A0A5N5LE94-F1
#
_cell.length_a   1.000
_cell.length_b   1.000
_cell.length_c   1.000
_cell.angle_alpha   90.00
_cell.angle_beta   90.00
_cell.angle_gamma   90.00
#
_symmetry.space_group_name_H-M   'P 1'
#
loop_
_entity.id
_entity.type
_entity.pdbx_description
1 polymer ?
#
loop_
_entity_poly.entity_id
_entity_poly.type
_entity_poly.pdbx_seq_one_letter_code
_entity_poly.pdbx_strand_id
1 'polypeptide(L)'
;MAAIYSLYIINKSGGLIFYKDYGSAGRMDTNDSLRVASLWHSMHAISQQLSPTVGCLGIELLEADTFDLHCFQSLTGGYLNPFIYLFISVLGTKLFVVCEPGTQHMEGLLKVIYELYTDYVLKNPFYEMEMPIRCELFDINLSQAIQKDRVALLGR
;
A
#
# COMPACT_ATOMS: atom_id res chain seq x y z
N MET A 1 15.75 10.81 11.28
CA MET A 1 15.61 9.36 11.05
C MET A 1 14.65 9.14 9.88
N ALA A 2 14.63 7.99 9.22
CA ALA A 2 13.62 7.71 8.20
C ALA A 2 12.31 7.29 8.89
N ALA A 3 11.26 8.11 8.79
CA ALA A 3 9.95 7.82 9.37
C ALA A 3 9.28 6.58 8.71
N ILE A 4 9.70 6.21 7.49
CA ILE A 4 9.14 5.09 6.73
C ILE A 4 10.22 4.02 6.55
N TYR A 5 9.89 2.79 6.91
CA TYR A 5 10.77 1.63 6.78
C TYR A 5 10.55 0.91 5.46
N SER A 6 9.32 0.57 5.09
CA SER A 6 9.05 -0.17 3.86
C SER A 6 7.64 0.07 3.33
N LEU A 7 7.47 -0.09 2.02
CA LEU A 7 6.19 0.03 1.31
C LEU A 7 5.88 -1.27 0.57
N TYR A 8 4.63 -1.69 0.65
CA TYR A 8 4.12 -2.87 -0.01
C TYR A 8 2.85 -2.55 -0.79
N ILE A 9 2.74 -3.12 -1.98
CA ILE A 9 1.53 -3.11 -2.79
C ILE A 9 1.18 -4.56 -3.10
N ILE A 10 0.00 -4.98 -2.64
CA ILE A 10 -0.53 -6.32 -2.84
C ILE A 10 -1.69 -6.24 -3.82
N ASN A 11 -1.74 -7.16 -4.77
CA ASN A 11 -2.89 -7.32 -5.65
C ASN A 11 -4.14 -7.84 -4.88
N LYS A 12 -5.27 -7.88 -5.59
CA LYS A 12 -6.54 -8.41 -5.06
C LYS A 12 -6.48 -9.89 -4.64
N SER A 13 -5.53 -10.64 -5.20
CA SER A 13 -5.35 -12.08 -5.01
C SER A 13 -4.37 -12.40 -3.86
N GLY A 14 -3.81 -11.39 -3.17
CA GLY A 14 -2.86 -11.58 -2.08
C GLY A 14 -1.40 -11.74 -2.49
N GLY A 15 -1.09 -11.54 -3.78
CA GLY A 15 0.26 -11.53 -4.33
C GLY A 15 0.91 -10.15 -4.23
N LEU A 16 2.17 -10.12 -3.80
CA LEU A 16 3.00 -8.91 -3.77
C LEU A 16 3.34 -8.48 -5.20
N ILE A 17 2.91 -7.28 -5.59
CA ILE A 17 3.22 -6.70 -6.91
C ILE A 17 4.30 -5.63 -6.84
N PHE A 18 4.52 -5.03 -5.67
CA PHE A 18 5.60 -4.08 -5.46
C PHE A 18 6.05 -4.07 -4.01
N TYR A 19 7.37 -4.04 -3.83
CA TYR A 19 8.02 -3.91 -2.53
C TYR A 19 9.19 -2.96 -2.66
N LYS A 20 9.26 -2.01 -1.74
CA LYS A 20 10.38 -1.09 -1.63
C LYS A 20 10.77 -0.92 -0.18
N ASP A 21 12.04 -1.16 0.08
CA ASP A 21 12.66 -0.96 1.38
C ASP A 21 13.35 0.41 1.42
N TYR A 22 13.02 1.20 2.44
CA TYR A 22 13.58 2.53 2.70
C TYR A 22 14.36 2.57 4.03
N GLY A 23 14.24 1.53 4.85
CA GLY A 23 14.91 1.38 6.12
C GLY A 23 16.35 0.89 5.98
N SER A 24 17.15 1.09 7.03
CA SER A 24 18.53 0.56 7.12
C SER A 24 18.60 -0.76 7.89
N ALA A 25 17.47 -1.23 8.44
CA ALA A 25 17.40 -2.38 9.35
C ALA A 25 17.13 -3.67 8.57
N GLY A 26 18.16 -4.18 7.88
CA GLY A 26 18.16 -5.53 7.32
C GLY A 26 17.18 -5.72 6.17
N ARG A 27 17.70 -5.70 4.94
CA ARG A 27 16.90 -5.95 3.74
C ARG A 27 16.27 -7.35 3.81
N MET A 28 14.94 -7.40 3.96
CA MET A 28 14.20 -8.66 3.92
C MET A 28 14.37 -9.33 2.56
N ASP A 29 14.60 -10.65 2.54
CA ASP A 29 14.69 -11.40 1.29
C ASP A 29 13.35 -11.36 0.55
N THR A 30 13.40 -11.49 -0.78
CA THR A 30 12.23 -11.43 -1.67
C THR A 30 11.18 -12.47 -1.29
N ASN A 31 11.61 -13.66 -0.83
CA ASN A 31 10.69 -14.70 -0.37
C ASN A 31 9.95 -14.32 0.91
N ASP A 32 10.63 -13.62 1.82
CA ASP A 32 10.04 -13.22 3.09
C ASP A 32 9.07 -12.04 2.90
N SER A 33 9.37 -11.09 2.01
CA SER A 33 8.42 -10.04 1.65
C SER A 33 7.16 -10.60 0.97
N LEU A 34 7.30 -11.62 0.12
CA LEU A 34 6.17 -12.35 -0.45
C LEU A 34 5.31 -13.01 0.64
N ARG A 35 5.94 -13.67 1.61
CA ARG A 35 5.23 -14.30 2.75
C ARG A 35 4.49 -13.27 3.59
N VAL A 36 5.14 -12.16 3.95
CA VAL A 36 4.54 -11.06 4.73
C VAL A 36 3.33 -10.49 4.01
N ALA A 37 3.43 -10.27 2.70
CA ALA A 37 2.31 -9.78 1.90
C ALA A 37 1.10 -10.74 1.92
N SER A 38 1.33 -12.04 1.75
CA SER A 38 0.26 -13.04 1.80
C SER A 38 -0.35 -13.16 3.20
N LEU A 39 0.47 -13.12 4.26
CA LEU A 39 0.00 -13.13 5.64
C LEU A 39 -0.86 -11.90 5.95
N TRP A 40 -0.42 -10.71 5.53
CA TRP A 40 -1.19 -9.48 5.67
C TRP A 40 -2.54 -9.59 4.96
N HIS A 41 -2.55 -10.10 3.73
CA HIS A 41 -3.79 -10.28 2.97
C HIS A 41 -4.80 -11.19 3.69
N SER A 42 -4.35 -12.33 4.23
CA SER A 42 -5.20 -13.24 5.00
C SER A 42 -5.67 -12.61 6.31
N MET A 43 -4.77 -11.99 7.07
CA MET A 43 -5.08 -11.34 8.34
C MET A 43 -6.12 -10.23 8.17
N HIS A 44 -5.96 -9.41 7.14
CA HIS A 44 -6.90 -8.35 6.79
C HIS A 44 -8.29 -8.91 6.45
N ALA A 45 -8.37 -10.03 5.71
CA ALA A 45 -9.65 -10.67 5.37
C ALA A 45 -10.32 -11.32 6.59
N ILE A 46 -9.55 -11.95 7.48
CA ILE A 46 -10.05 -12.54 8.72
C ILE A 46 -10.61 -11.44 9.63
N SER A 47 -9.92 -10.30 9.74
CA SER A 47 -10.38 -9.16 10.54
C SER A 47 -11.75 -8.62 10.09
N GLN A 48 -12.04 -8.63 8.79
CA GLN A 48 -13.36 -8.24 8.27
C GLN A 48 -14.45 -9.18 8.77
N GLN A 49 -14.19 -10.49 8.81
CA GLN A 49 -15.17 -11.50 9.24
C GLN A 49 -15.38 -11.52 10.75
N LEU A 50 -14.33 -11.22 11.52
CA LEU A 50 -14.37 -11.19 12.98
C LEU A 50 -14.91 -9.86 13.54
N SER A 51 -15.08 -8.85 12.69
CA SER A 51 -15.52 -7.53 13.15
C SER A 51 -16.93 -7.61 13.77
N PRO A 52 -17.12 -7.11 15.01
CA PRO A 52 -18.43 -7.04 15.63
C PRO A 52 -19.32 -5.94 15.04
N THR A 53 -18.73 -5.01 14.28
CA THR A 53 -19.44 -3.89 13.63
C THR A 53 -19.69 -4.17 12.16
N VAL A 54 -20.90 -3.83 11.70
CA VAL A 54 -21.31 -3.92 10.31
C VAL A 54 -20.60 -2.83 9.50
N GLY A 55 -20.04 -3.18 8.35
CA GLY A 55 -19.34 -2.23 7.47
C GLY A 55 -17.84 -2.08 7.75
N CYS A 56 -17.25 -2.96 8.56
CA CYS A 56 -15.80 -3.01 8.72
C CYS A 56 -15.13 -3.48 7.42
N LEU A 57 -14.17 -2.70 6.96
CA LEU A 57 -13.45 -2.92 5.70
C LEU A 57 -12.09 -3.55 5.92
N GLY A 58 -11.74 -3.95 7.14
CA GLY A 58 -10.51 -4.66 7.49
C GLY A 58 -9.60 -3.85 8.38
N ILE A 59 -8.29 -4.12 8.29
CA ILE A 59 -7.28 -3.50 9.16
C ILE A 59 -6.71 -2.27 8.46
N GLU A 60 -6.97 -1.10 9.03
CA GLU A 60 -6.46 0.19 8.52
C GLU A 60 -5.16 0.61 9.24
N LEU A 61 -5.04 0.26 10.51
CA LEU A 61 -3.88 0.57 11.35
C LEU A 61 -3.54 -0.64 12.24
N LEU A 62 -2.27 -1.02 12.26
CA LEU A 62 -1.70 -1.97 13.22
C LEU A 62 -0.52 -1.31 13.92
N GLU A 63 -0.70 -1.01 15.20
CA GLU A 63 0.32 -0.38 16.05
C GLU A 63 1.11 -1.46 16.80
N ALA A 64 2.43 -1.31 16.85
CA ALA A 64 3.32 -2.19 17.60
C ALA A 64 4.45 -1.38 18.27
N ASP A 65 5.11 -1.99 19.26
CA ASP A 65 6.13 -1.29 20.07
C ASP A 65 7.31 -0.76 19.24
N THR A 66 7.60 -1.39 18.11
CA THR A 66 8.77 -1.08 17.26
C THR A 66 8.43 -0.46 15.91
N PHE A 67 7.18 -0.60 15.46
CA PHE A 67 6.74 -0.12 14.15
C PHE A 67 5.23 0.06 14.15
N ASP A 68 4.75 1.00 13.35
CA ASP A 68 3.34 1.09 13.00
C ASP A 68 3.16 0.69 11.54
N LEU A 69 2.04 0.05 11.24
CA LEU A 69 1.67 -0.35 9.89
C LEU A 69 0.34 0.30 9.53
N HIS A 70 0.39 1.21 8.56
CA HIS A 70 -0.80 1.84 8.01
C HIS A 70 -1.17 1.16 6.69
N CYS A 71 -2.43 0.79 6.55
CA CYS A 71 -2.97 0.12 5.38
C CYS A 71 -4.08 0.96 4.76
N PHE A 72 -3.99 1.11 3.45
CA PHE A 72 -4.99 1.70 2.59
C PHE A 72 -5.46 0.65 1.60
N GLN A 73 -6.74 0.29 1.67
CA GLN A 73 -7.39 -0.53 0.67
C GLN A 73 -8.20 0.35 -0.29
N SER A 74 -8.06 0.14 -1.60
CA SER A 74 -8.96 0.77 -2.57
C SER A 74 -10.38 0.25 -2.37
N LEU A 75 -11.27 1.17 -1.96
CA LEU A 75 -12.66 0.86 -1.59
C LEU A 75 -13.46 0.29 -2.77
N THR A 76 -14.18 -0.79 -2.50
CA THR A 76 -15.44 -1.11 -3.17
C THR A 76 -16.54 -0.32 -2.46
N GLY A 77 -17.01 0.79 -3.04
CA GLY A 77 -18.18 1.53 -2.54
C GLY A 77 -18.78 2.35 -3.68
N GLY A 78 -19.91 1.97 -4.25
CA GLY A 78 -21.23 2.10 -3.60
C GLY A 78 -22.04 3.27 -4.17
N TYR A 79 -21.43 4.18 -4.94
CA TYR A 79 -22.13 5.25 -5.65
C TYR A 79 -21.55 5.49 -7.06
N LEU A 80 -22.36 5.12 -8.06
CA LEU A 80 -22.51 5.74 -9.39
C LEU A 80 -21.26 6.33 -10.07
N ASN A 81 -20.72 5.60 -11.06
CA ASN A 81 -20.58 6.10 -12.45
C ASN A 81 -20.30 4.92 -13.41
N PRO A 82 -20.97 4.79 -14.57
CA PRO A 82 -20.94 3.60 -15.43
C PRO A 82 -19.70 3.43 -16.33
N PHE A 83 -18.58 4.12 -16.07
CA PHE A 83 -17.34 3.96 -16.86
C PHE A 83 -16.45 2.85 -16.27
N ILE A 84 -16.97 1.61 -16.25
CA ILE A 84 -16.64 0.61 -15.21
C ILE A 84 -15.66 -0.51 -15.60
N TYR A 85 -15.13 -0.61 -16.81
CA TYR A 85 -14.26 -1.77 -17.12
C TYR A 85 -12.79 -1.64 -16.69
N LEU A 86 -12.23 -0.42 -16.60
CA LEU A 86 -10.85 -0.23 -16.10
C LEU A 86 -10.79 -0.22 -14.56
N PHE A 87 -11.86 0.20 -13.89
CA PHE A 87 -11.91 0.25 -12.42
C PHE A 87 -11.94 -1.14 -11.79
N ILE A 88 -12.66 -2.11 -12.37
CA ILE A 88 -12.88 -3.45 -11.78
C ILE A 88 -11.58 -4.20 -11.46
N SER A 89 -10.50 -3.97 -12.21
CA SER A 89 -9.26 -4.72 -12.01
C SER A 89 -8.28 -4.08 -11.00
N VAL A 90 -8.56 -2.85 -10.57
CA VAL A 90 -7.86 -2.12 -9.51
C VAL A 90 -8.48 -2.40 -8.14
N LEU A 91 -9.76 -2.82 -8.14
CA LEU A 91 -10.53 -3.12 -6.94
C LEU A 91 -9.86 -4.25 -6.15
N GLY A 92 -9.55 -3.97 -4.88
CA GLY A 92 -8.94 -4.93 -3.97
C GLY A 92 -7.42 -4.88 -3.86
N THR A 93 -6.76 -3.95 -4.56
CA THR A 93 -5.34 -3.66 -4.33
C THR A 93 -5.17 -3.06 -2.94
N LYS A 94 -4.30 -3.65 -2.13
CA LYS A 94 -4.01 -3.21 -0.77
C LYS A 94 -2.61 -2.59 -0.75
N LEU A 95 -2.52 -1.37 -0.26
CA LEU A 95 -1.26 -0.66 -0.06
C LEU A 95 -1.03 -0.56 1.42
N PHE A 96 0.15 -0.94 1.90
CA PHE A 96 0.48 -0.69 3.28
C PHE A 96 1.93 -0.26 3.43
N VAL A 97 2.15 0.61 4.41
CA VAL A 97 3.44 1.19 4.72
C VAL A 97 3.79 0.82 6.16
N VAL A 98 5.05 0.46 6.37
CA VAL A 98 5.61 0.23 7.70
C VAL A 98 6.45 1.45 8.05
N CYS A 99 6.18 2.05 9.20
CA CYS A 99 6.78 3.29 9.67
C CYS A 99 7.20 3.23 11.15
N GLU A 100 7.91 4.25 11.58
CA GLU A 100 8.26 4.46 13.00
C GLU A 100 6.98 4.65 13.84
N PRO A 101 6.93 4.12 15.07
CA PRO A 101 5.76 4.24 15.92
C PRO A 101 5.44 5.71 16.25
N GLY A 102 4.15 6.05 16.23
CA GLY A 102 3.65 7.40 16.48
C GLY A 102 3.63 8.31 15.24
N THR A 103 3.92 7.77 14.05
CA THR A 103 3.87 8.58 12.83
C THR A 103 2.44 8.80 12.35
N GLN A 104 1.97 10.04 12.41
CA GLN A 104 0.61 10.38 11.96
C GLN A 104 0.57 10.83 10.49
N HIS A 105 -0.62 10.82 9.90
CA HIS A 105 -0.92 11.30 8.53
C HIS A 105 -0.44 10.42 7.36
N MET A 106 -0.10 9.15 7.60
CA MET A 106 0.30 8.22 6.53
C MET A 106 -0.79 7.93 5.50
N GLU A 107 -2.07 8.11 5.84
CA GLU A 107 -3.18 7.96 4.90
C GLU A 107 -3.09 8.92 3.70
N GLY A 108 -2.62 10.16 3.93
CA GLY A 108 -2.44 11.14 2.86
C GLY A 108 -1.37 10.70 1.87
N LEU A 109 -0.25 10.21 2.39
CA LEU A 109 0.82 9.63 1.57
C LEU A 109 0.33 8.40 0.80
N LEU A 110 -0.39 7.48 1.44
CA LEU A 110 -0.93 6.29 0.79
C LEU A 110 -1.90 6.64 -0.36
N LYS A 111 -2.70 7.70 -0.21
CA LYS A 111 -3.55 8.22 -1.30
C LYS A 111 -2.73 8.74 -2.48
N VAL A 112 -1.68 9.53 -2.22
CA VAL A 112 -0.77 10.01 -3.27
C VAL A 112 -0.06 8.84 -3.98
N ILE A 113 0.39 7.83 -3.24
CA ILE A 113 0.99 6.62 -3.81
C ILE A 113 -0.02 5.88 -4.69
N TYR A 114 -1.28 5.81 -4.26
CA TYR A 114 -2.35 5.22 -5.05
C TYR A 114 -2.62 6.00 -6.35
N GLU A 115 -2.64 7.33 -6.31
CA GLU A 115 -2.75 8.17 -7.51
C GLU A 115 -1.58 7.90 -8.48
N LEU A 116 -0.34 7.87 -7.99
CA LEU A 116 0.83 7.51 -8.79
C LEU A 116 0.73 6.12 -9.40
N TYR A 117 0.21 5.14 -8.63
CA TYR A 117 -0.03 3.79 -9.13
C TYR A 117 -1.04 3.82 -10.29
N THR A 118 -2.14 4.57 -10.14
CA THR A 118 -3.15 4.68 -11.20
C THR A 118 -2.62 5.39 -12.45
N ASP A 119 -1.75 6.39 -12.30
CA ASP A 119 -1.24 7.18 -13.40
C ASP A 119 -0.11 6.49 -14.18
N TYR A 120 0.82 5.83 -13.49
CA TYR A 120 2.00 5.25 -14.14
C TYR A 120 1.87 3.76 -14.43
N VAL A 121 1.06 3.03 -13.66
CA VAL A 121 0.95 1.58 -13.76
C VAL A 121 -0.31 1.19 -14.54
N LEU A 122 -1.47 1.71 -14.16
CA LEU A 122 -2.73 1.32 -14.80
C LEU A 122 -2.95 1.94 -16.19
N LYS A 123 -2.39 3.13 -16.44
CA LYS A 123 -2.41 3.74 -17.77
C LYS A 123 -1.36 3.13 -18.71
N ASN A 124 -0.47 2.28 -18.22
CA ASN A 124 0.55 1.65 -19.04
C ASN A 124 -0.05 0.47 -19.82
N PRO A 125 -0.16 0.55 -21.16
CA PRO A 125 -0.77 -0.52 -21.97
C PRO A 125 0.04 -1.83 -21.97
N PHE A 126 1.31 -1.78 -21.53
CA PHE A 126 2.18 -2.95 -21.43
C PHE A 126 2.20 -3.58 -20.04
N TYR A 127 1.45 -3.03 -19.08
CA TYR A 127 1.37 -3.58 -17.74
C TYR A 127 0.33 -4.68 -17.67
N GLU A 128 0.78 -5.89 -17.34
CA GLU A 128 -0.10 -6.99 -17.01
C GLU A 128 -0.47 -6.94 -15.54
N MET A 129 -1.76 -7.12 -15.27
CA MET A 129 -2.29 -7.07 -13.91
C MET A 129 -1.81 -8.30 -13.14
N GLU A 130 -1.65 -8.14 -11.82
CA GLU A 130 -1.11 -9.17 -10.93
C GLU A 130 0.39 -9.50 -11.13
N MET A 131 1.07 -8.88 -12.09
CA MET A 131 2.51 -8.98 -12.28
C MET A 131 3.28 -7.92 -11.50
N PRO A 132 4.56 -8.15 -11.17
CA PRO A 132 5.38 -7.16 -10.49
C PRO A 132 5.52 -5.85 -11.28
N ILE A 133 5.36 -4.72 -10.60
CA ILE A 133 5.51 -3.39 -11.19
C ILE A 133 7.00 -3.12 -11.48
N ARG A 134 7.34 -2.96 -12.76
CA ARG A 134 8.71 -2.66 -13.22
C ARG A 134 8.84 -1.28 -13.88
N CYS A 135 7.83 -0.43 -13.71
CA CYS A 135 7.81 0.91 -14.29
C CYS A 135 8.79 1.84 -13.56
N GLU A 136 9.87 2.25 -14.23
CA GLU A 136 10.89 3.13 -13.63
C GLU A 136 10.32 4.51 -13.27
N LEU A 137 9.41 5.05 -14.10
CA LEU A 137 8.75 6.33 -13.83
C LEU A 137 7.96 6.28 -12.52
N PHE A 138 7.32 5.14 -12.21
CA PHE A 138 6.64 4.95 -10.93
C PHE A 138 7.64 5.00 -9.76
N ASP A 139 8.77 4.28 -9.86
CA ASP A 139 9.78 4.24 -8.78
C ASP A 139 10.41 5.63 -8.50
N ILE A 140 10.68 6.40 -9.56
CA ILE A 140 11.22 7.77 -9.44
C ILE A 140 10.22 8.69 -8.73
N ASN A 141 8.97 8.74 -9.20
CA ASN A 141 7.96 9.63 -8.62
C ASN A 141 7.57 9.20 -7.20
N LEU A 142 7.54 7.89 -6.93
CA LEU A 142 7.31 7.35 -5.60
C LEU A 142 8.41 7.78 -4.62
N SER A 143 9.67 7.65 -5.03
CA SER A 143 10.81 8.08 -4.22
C SER A 143 10.76 9.58 -3.93
N GLN A 144 10.36 10.39 -4.91
CA GLN A 144 10.17 11.84 -4.72
C GLN A 144 9.01 12.16 -3.78
N ALA A 145 7.88 11.46 -3.88
CA ALA A 145 6.72 11.66 -3.01
C ALA A 145 7.08 11.37 -1.55
N ILE A 146 7.78 10.26 -1.30
CA ILE A 146 8.24 9.87 0.03
C ILE A 146 9.29 10.85 0.57
N GLN A 147 10.20 11.34 -0.28
CA GLN A 147 11.16 12.38 0.15
C GLN A 147 10.47 13.69 0.54
N LYS A 148 9.47 14.14 -0.22
CA LYS A 148 8.69 15.34 0.10
C LYS A 148 7.95 15.19 1.42
N ASP A 149 7.34 14.03 1.66
CA ASP A 149 6.63 13.73 2.90
C ASP A 149 7.57 13.72 4.11
N ARG A 150 8.77 13.15 3.96
CA ARG A 150 9.83 13.21 4.99
C ARG A 150 10.23 14.64 5.36
N VAL A 151 10.30 15.56 4.38
CA VAL A 151 10.61 16.98 4.65
C VAL A 151 9.44 17.67 5.36
N ALA A 152 8.20 17.34 4.99
CA ALA A 152 7.01 17.88 5.63
C ALA A 152 6.87 17.44 7.11
N LEU A 153 7.29 16.21 7.44
CA LEU A 153 7.30 15.69 8.81
C LEU A 153 8.43 16.24 9.67
N LEU A 154 9.62 16.52 9.10
CA LEU A 154 10.75 17.10 9.83
C LEU A 154 10.65 18.61 10.05
N GLY A 155 9.77 19.29 9.29
CA GLY A 155 9.52 20.73 9.41
C GLY A 155 8.44 21.12 10.42
N ARG A 156 7.92 20.16 11.20
CA ARG A 156 6.94 20.39 12.26
C ARG A 156 7.58 20.20 13.63
#